data_AF-A0A6I5P0M7-F1
#
_entry.id   AF-A0A6I5P0M7-F1
#
_cell.length_a   1.000
_cell.length_b   1.000
_cell.length_c   1.000
_cell.angle_alpha   90.00
_cell.angle_beta   90.00
_cell.angle_gamma   90.00
#
_symmetry.space_group_name_H-M   'P 1'
#
loop_
_entity.id
_entity.type
_entity.pdbx_description
1 polymer ?
#
loop_
_entity_poly.entity_id
_entity_poly.type
_entity_poly.pdbx_seq_one_letter_code
_entity_poly.pdbx_strand_id
1 'polypeptide(L)'
;MQRLKEEYADEPEIVRELYGGIDDRQSDEIKQAFNDPDNPIRVLVATDAASEGLNLQETAYIVLHYDIPWNPARLDQRNGKQFK
;
A
#
# COMPACT_ATOMS: atom_id res chain seq x y z
N MET A 1 9.48 -6.50 7.57
CA MET A 1 8.31 -6.04 8.34
C MET A 1 8.61 -5.83 9.82
N GLN A 2 9.27 -6.77 10.50
CA GLN A 2 9.66 -6.63 11.92
C GLN A 2 10.31 -5.28 12.26
N ARG A 3 11.33 -4.85 11.49
CA ARG A 3 12.04 -3.59 11.74
C ARG A 3 11.17 -2.33 11.63
N LEU A 4 10.22 -2.28 10.70
CA LEU A 4 9.32 -1.13 10.54
C LEU A 4 8.35 -1.03 11.72
N LYS A 5 7.88 -2.17 12.22
CA LYS A 5 7.04 -2.23 13.43
C LYS A 5 7.82 -1.88 14.69
N GLU A 6 9.12 -2.19 14.74
CA GLU A 6 10.01 -1.81 15.85
C GLU A 6 10.36 -0.32 15.81
N GLU A 7 10.58 0.23 14.61
CA GLU A 7 10.95 1.63 14.41
C GLU A 7 9.78 2.60 14.63
N TYR A 8 8.55 2.18 14.31
CA TYR A 8 7.31 2.90 14.60
C TYR A 8 6.52 2.27 15.76
N ALA A 9 7.21 1.57 16.68
CA ALA A 9 6.55 0.89 17.80
C ALA A 9 5.78 1.85 18.72
N ASP A 10 6.25 3.09 18.83
CA ASP A 10 5.64 4.13 19.66
C ASP A 10 4.40 4.76 19.00
N GLU A 11 4.21 4.56 17.68
CA GLU A 11 3.10 5.11 16.89
C GLU A 11 2.53 4.05 15.92
N PRO A 12 1.91 2.97 16.45
CA PRO A 12 1.47 1.81 15.65
C PRO A 12 0.35 2.15 14.66
N GLU A 13 -0.24 3.35 14.77
CA GLU A 13 -1.27 3.84 13.86
C GLU A 13 -0.72 4.39 12.54
N ILE A 14 0.59 4.68 12.47
CA ILE A 14 1.25 5.22 11.28
C ILE A 14 1.38 4.16 10.17
N VAL A 15 1.57 2.89 10.53
CA VAL A 15 1.87 1.80 9.61
C VAL A 15 0.71 0.81 9.53
N ARG A 16 0.24 0.50 8.31
CA ARG A 16 -0.77 -0.54 8.06
C ARG A 16 -0.32 -1.53 7.00
N GLU A 17 -0.83 -2.76 7.11
CA GLU A 17 -0.56 -3.87 6.20
C GLU A 17 -1.83 -4.21 5.42
N LEU A 18 -1.70 -4.43 4.11
CA LEU A 18 -2.80 -4.81 3.22
C LEU A 18 -2.38 -6.03 2.38
N TYR A 19 -3.01 -7.18 2.63
CA TYR A 19 -2.71 -8.42 1.91
C TYR A 19 -3.98 -9.19 1.61
N GLY A 20 -3.95 -10.06 0.59
CA GLY A 20 -5.15 -10.74 0.06
C GLY A 20 -5.84 -11.74 1.00
N GLY A 21 -5.43 -11.82 2.26
CA GLY A 21 -6.11 -12.58 3.32
C GLY A 21 -6.97 -11.72 4.25
N ILE A 22 -7.01 -10.40 4.03
CA ILE A 22 -7.87 -9.46 4.76
C ILE A 22 -9.27 -9.46 4.13
N ASP A 23 -10.31 -9.39 4.96
CA ASP A 23 -11.70 -9.26 4.50
C ASP A 23 -11.89 -7.98 3.67
N ASP A 24 -12.73 -8.05 2.63
CA ASP A 24 -12.95 -6.93 1.70
C ASP A 24 -13.36 -5.64 2.43
N ARG A 25 -14.21 -5.74 3.48
CA ARG A 25 -14.65 -4.58 4.27
C ARG A 25 -13.49 -3.94 5.02
N GLN A 26 -12.63 -4.76 5.61
CA GLN A 26 -11.44 -4.27 6.32
C GLN A 26 -10.40 -3.69 5.36
N SER A 27 -10.24 -4.30 4.19
CA SER A 27 -9.43 -3.77 3.11
C SER A 27 -9.91 -2.37 2.75
N ASP A 28 -11.20 -2.17 2.50
CA ASP A 28 -11.76 -0.87 2.14
C ASP A 28 -11.61 0.18 3.25
N GLU A 29 -11.77 -0.21 4.52
CA GLU A 29 -11.51 0.67 5.68
C GLU A 29 -10.04 1.13 5.70
N ILE A 30 -9.08 0.22 5.47
CA ILE A 30 -7.65 0.57 5.42
C ILE A 30 -7.36 1.51 4.24
N LYS A 31 -7.97 1.26 3.07
CA LYS A 31 -7.82 2.11 1.87
C LYS A 31 -8.34 3.52 2.13
N GLN A 32 -9.52 3.65 2.73
CA GLN A 32 -10.11 4.94 3.08
C GLN A 32 -9.26 5.68 4.11
N ALA A 33 -8.83 4.97 5.16
CA ALA A 33 -8.03 5.54 6.23
C ALA A 33 -6.64 6.02 5.74
N PHE A 34 -6.02 5.32 4.78
CA PHE A 34 -4.78 5.78 4.15
C PHE A 34 -4.97 7.03 3.28
N ASN A 35 -6.14 7.17 2.65
CA ASN A 35 -6.44 8.29 1.76
C ASN A 35 -6.94 9.55 2.50
N ASP A 36 -7.27 9.42 3.78
CA ASP A 36 -7.72 10.53 4.62
C ASP A 36 -6.51 11.32 5.17
N PRO A 37 -6.36 12.61 4.81
CA PRO A 37 -5.24 13.44 5.28
C PRO A 37 -5.19 13.59 6.80
N ASP A 38 -6.34 13.54 7.47
CA ASP A 38 -6.49 13.71 8.92
C ASP A 38 -6.26 12.41 9.70
N ASN A 39 -6.23 11.27 9.00
CA ASN A 39 -5.91 9.99 9.61
C ASN A 39 -4.42 9.91 9.97
N PRO A 40 -3.99 9.18 11.01
CA PRO A 40 -2.56 9.02 11.33
C PRO A 40 -1.78 8.09 10.39
N ILE A 41 -2.44 7.27 9.56
CA ILE A 41 -1.73 6.32 8.69
C ILE A 41 -0.93 7.08 7.61
N ARG A 42 0.37 6.80 7.52
CA ARG A 42 1.27 7.39 6.49
C ARG A 42 2.04 6.34 5.70
N VAL A 43 2.11 5.11 6.19
CA VAL A 43 2.83 4.02 5.53
C VAL A 43 1.89 2.85 5.33
N LEU A 44 1.65 2.51 4.06
CA LEU A 44 0.89 1.32 3.68
C LEU A 44 1.82 0.29 3.05
N VAL A 45 1.89 -0.89 3.65
CA VAL A 45 2.61 -2.03 3.09
C VAL A 45 1.59 -2.98 2.48
N ALA A 46 1.55 -3.04 1.15
CA ALA A 46 0.59 -3.86 0.43
C ALA A 46 1.26 -4.96 -0.41
N THR A 47 0.61 -6.12 -0.52
CA THR A 47 0.94 -7.11 -1.56
C THR A 47 0.37 -6.65 -2.91
N ASP A 48 1.00 -7.06 -4.02
CA ASP A 48 0.58 -6.67 -5.37
C ASP A 48 -0.91 -6.91 -5.62
N ALA A 49 -1.42 -8.09 -5.25
CA ALA A 49 -2.83 -8.47 -5.40
C ALA A 49 -3.78 -7.62 -4.55
N ALA A 50 -3.35 -7.18 -3.37
CA ALA A 50 -4.17 -6.39 -2.46
C ALA A 50 -4.11 -4.88 -2.77
N SER A 51 -3.08 -4.44 -3.51
CA SER A 51 -2.94 -3.07 -4.00
C SER A 51 -3.77 -2.77 -5.25
N GLU A 52 -4.34 -3.80 -5.92
CA GLU A 52 -5.25 -3.56 -7.04
C GLU A 52 -6.48 -2.75 -6.57
N GLY A 53 -6.78 -1.65 -7.28
CA GLY A 53 -7.87 -0.73 -6.94
C GLY A 53 -7.53 0.33 -5.88
N LEU A 54 -6.28 0.42 -5.42
CA LEU A 54 -5.83 1.52 -4.57
C LEU A 54 -5.49 2.74 -5.44
N ASN A 55 -6.20 3.86 -5.26
CA ASN A 55 -5.84 5.12 -5.93
C ASN A 55 -4.67 5.77 -5.18
N LEU A 56 -3.45 5.38 -5.55
CA LEU A 56 -2.21 5.90 -4.98
C LEU A 56 -1.82 7.29 -5.51
N GLN A 57 -2.46 7.79 -6.56
CA GLN A 57 -2.03 9.00 -7.27
C GLN A 57 -2.25 10.29 -6.47
N GLU A 58 -3.29 10.35 -5.63
CA GLU A 58 -3.65 11.57 -4.90
C GLU A 58 -3.02 11.63 -3.50
N THR A 59 -2.70 10.47 -2.93
CA THR A 59 -2.41 10.33 -1.49
C THR A 59 -1.03 9.75 -1.19
N ALA A 60 -0.46 8.95 -2.09
CA ALA A 60 0.89 8.41 -1.88
C ALA A 60 1.94 9.34 -2.49
N TYR A 61 2.81 9.88 -1.63
CA TYR A 61 3.96 10.66 -2.07
C TYR A 61 5.06 9.79 -2.72
N ILE A 62 5.22 8.56 -2.23
CA ILE A 62 6.23 7.61 -2.71
C ILE A 62 5.59 6.21 -2.77
N VAL A 63 5.71 5.56 -3.94
CA VAL A 63 5.33 4.16 -4.13
C VAL A 63 6.60 3.34 -4.30
N LEU A 64 6.87 2.44 -3.36
CA LEU A 64 8.01 1.52 -3.39
C LEU A 64 7.55 0.12 -3.76
N HIS A 65 8.06 -0.38 -4.87
CA HIS A 65 7.83 -1.73 -5.31
C HIS A 65 8.98 -2.63 -4.87
N TYR A 66 8.75 -3.42 -3.82
CA TYR A 66 9.79 -4.26 -3.22
C TYR A 66 10.19 -5.45 -4.12
N ASP A 67 9.26 -5.89 -4.98
CA ASP A 67 9.46 -7.03 -5.87
C ASP A 67 9.35 -6.52 -7.32
N ILE A 68 10.48 -6.19 -7.93
CA ILE A 68 10.53 -5.90 -9.36
C ILE A 68 10.67 -7.25 -10.07
N PRO A 69 9.64 -7.72 -10.81
CA PRO A 69 9.78 -8.92 -11.62
C PRO A 69 10.86 -8.70 -12.67
N TRP A 70 11.78 -9.66 -12.83
CA TRP A 70 12.91 -9.61 -13.79
C TRP A 70 12.49 -9.50 -15.27
N ASN A 71 11.18 -9.46 -15.55
CA ASN A 71 10.61 -9.30 -16.87
C ASN A 71 10.11 -7.85 -17.06
N PRO A 72 10.79 -7.03 -17.87
CA PRO A 72 10.43 -5.63 -18.13
C PRO A 72 8.99 -5.45 -18.64
N ALA A 73 8.48 -6.43 -19.41
CA ALA A 73 7.13 -6.38 -19.95
C ALA A 73 6.04 -6.51 -18.86
N ARG A 74 6.34 -7.16 -17.73
CA ARG A 74 5.43 -7.21 -16.58
C ARG A 74 5.44 -5.92 -15.77
N LEU A 75 6.58 -5.24 -15.70
CA LEU A 75 6.69 -3.93 -15.06
C LEU A 75 5.83 -2.89 -15.79
N ASP A 76 5.92 -2.86 -17.12
CA ASP A 76 5.11 -1.96 -17.97
C ASP A 76 3.61 -2.25 -17.88
N GLN A 77 3.24 -3.53 -17.77
CA GLN A 77 1.83 -3.93 -17.60
C GLN A 77 1.26 -3.55 -16.23
N ARG A 78 2.10 -3.49 -15.19
CA ARG A 78 1.70 -3.05 -13.84
C ARG A 78 1.59 -1.53 -13.76
N ASN A 79 2.55 -0.82 -14.35
CA ASN A 79 2.53 0.64 -14.46
C ASN A 79 1.33 1.12 -15.31
N GLY A 80 1.05 0.49 -16.44
CA GLY A 80 -0.05 0.88 -17.31
C GLY A 80 -1.45 0.80 -16.68
N LYS A 81 -1.62 0.06 -15.57
CA LYS A 81 -2.85 0.04 -14.76
C LYS A 81 -2.89 1.13 -13.68
N GLN A 82 -1.73 1.61 -13.23
CA GLN A 82 -1.62 2.64 -12.19
C GLN A 82 -1.49 4.06 -12.76
N PHE A 83 -1.27 4.21 -14.07
CA PHE A 83 -1.11 5.50 -14.78
C PHE A 83 -2.23 5.82 -15.78
N LYS A 84 -3.45 5.31 -15.54
CA LYS A 84 -4.64 5.77 -16.26
C LYS A 84 -5.63 6.45 -15.33
#